data_AF-A0A2R4C7W5-F1
#
_entry.id   AF-A0A2R4C7W5-F1
#
_cell.length_a   1.000
_cell.length_b   1.000
_cell.length_c   1.000
_cell.angle_alpha   90.00
_cell.angle_beta   90.00
_cell.angle_gamma   90.00
#
_symmetry.space_group_name_H-M   'P 1'
#
loop_
_entity.id
_entity.type
_entity.pdbx_description
1 polymer ?
#
loop_
_entity_poly.entity_id
_entity_poly.type
_entity_poly.pdbx_seq_one_letter_code
_entity_poly.pdbx_strand_id
1 'polypeptide(L)'
;MIPALHIVGSGPAGLAAAHAAVMAGAQVCLIDDNRAAGGQVWRGGPGAWNAPAADALWAALREHPGFTHVRDTRVVGAVDARTLLLEGDTGGACMPFERLLLCTGAREFLVPFPGWTLPGVTGAGGLQALVKGGMPVRGRRIVVAGSGPLLLASAATALAAGAQVLAIVEHQPRAALARFGLGLALRHHGKLHQALQLFARLRGVPYLTDALVVEAKGDEVLQTVVVETARGRTEYDCDFLAAGFGLLPNTELGQAFGCAIDAGALAVDERQQTTVPHIWAAGECTGVGGVDQARSEGRVAALCALGLAPSRADLRALRQSHHFAALLARHFAPRPALRALCRPGTIVCRCEDVTAAELMPWRDWREAKLATRVGMGPCQGSTCAAACALLFGWEPPAARIPILPANAGALASIE
;
A
#
# COMPACT_ATOMS: atom_id res chain seq x y z
N MET A 1 -2.66 31.13 18.76
CA MET A 1 -3.51 30.02 18.29
C MET A 1 -2.57 28.95 17.76
N ILE A 2 -2.70 27.68 18.16
CA ILE A 2 -1.91 26.60 17.56
C ILE A 2 -2.45 26.42 16.13
N PRO A 3 -1.62 26.55 15.08
CA PRO A 3 -2.10 26.49 13.70
C PRO A 3 -2.69 25.12 13.38
N ALA A 4 -3.72 25.10 12.52
CA ALA A 4 -4.41 23.88 12.15
C ALA A 4 -3.47 22.94 11.35
N LEU A 5 -3.37 21.69 11.81
CA LEU A 5 -2.64 20.64 11.10
C LEU A 5 -3.60 19.92 10.15
N HIS A 6 -3.31 19.98 8.85
CA HIS A 6 -4.02 19.21 7.84
C HIS A 6 -3.31 17.87 7.64
N ILE A 7 -4.06 16.78 7.62
CA ILE A 7 -3.53 15.42 7.49
C ILE A 7 -4.26 14.73 6.35
N VAL A 8 -3.51 14.18 5.39
CA VAL A 8 -4.08 13.44 4.24
C VAL A 8 -3.85 11.95 4.45
N GLY A 9 -4.93 11.20 4.61
CA GLY A 9 -4.94 9.76 4.86
C GLY A 9 -5.20 9.43 6.32
N SER A 10 -6.25 8.66 6.56
CA SER A 10 -6.78 8.24 7.86
C SER A 10 -6.35 6.81 8.26
N GLY A 11 -5.28 6.30 7.65
CA GLY A 11 -4.66 5.05 8.05
C GLY A 11 -4.01 5.12 9.45
N PRO A 12 -3.26 4.08 9.86
CA PRO A 12 -2.60 4.06 11.17
C PRO A 12 -1.69 5.26 11.46
N ALA A 13 -1.00 5.79 10.45
CA ALA A 13 -0.17 6.99 10.59
C ALA A 13 -1.03 8.24 10.83
N GLY A 14 -2.04 8.48 10.00
CA GLY A 14 -2.91 9.65 10.12
C GLY A 14 -3.70 9.68 11.42
N LEU A 15 -4.24 8.54 11.87
CA LEU A 15 -4.96 8.47 13.15
C LEU A 15 -4.03 8.69 14.34
N ALA A 16 -2.81 8.12 14.32
CA ALA A 16 -1.85 8.36 15.39
C ALA A 16 -1.38 9.83 15.42
N ALA A 17 -1.20 10.44 14.25
CA ALA A 17 -0.86 11.84 14.09
C ALA A 17 -1.96 12.77 14.60
N ALA A 18 -3.20 12.55 14.14
CA ALA A 18 -4.37 13.30 14.57
C ALA A 18 -4.53 13.22 16.10
N HIS A 19 -4.46 12.01 16.65
CA HIS A 19 -4.54 11.82 18.10
C HIS A 19 -3.43 12.58 18.84
N ALA A 20 -2.17 12.48 18.40
CA ALA A 20 -1.07 13.18 19.04
C ALA A 20 -1.23 14.72 19.00
N ALA A 21 -1.65 15.26 17.86
CA ALA A 21 -1.85 16.69 17.67
C ALA A 21 -3.04 17.23 18.48
N VAL A 22 -4.17 16.52 18.47
CA VAL A 22 -5.38 16.90 19.21
C VAL A 22 -5.12 16.89 20.72
N MET A 23 -4.44 15.86 21.24
CA MET A 23 -4.07 15.80 22.66
C MET A 23 -3.06 16.88 23.06
N ALA A 24 -2.34 17.46 22.10
CA ALA A 24 -1.47 18.62 22.30
C ALA A 24 -2.20 19.97 22.18
N GLY A 25 -3.53 19.97 21.99
CA GLY A 25 -4.37 21.17 21.90
C GLY A 25 -4.44 21.79 20.50
N ALA A 26 -3.95 21.10 19.46
CA ALA A 26 -4.03 21.60 18.09
C ALA A 26 -5.43 21.39 17.47
N GLN A 27 -5.75 22.22 16.49
CA GLN A 27 -6.85 21.96 15.56
C GLN A 27 -6.36 21.02 14.45
N VAL A 28 -7.14 19.99 14.15
CA VAL A 28 -6.77 18.96 13.15
C VAL A 28 -7.89 18.78 12.14
N CYS A 29 -7.54 18.83 10.86
CA CYS A 29 -8.38 18.43 9.75
C CYS A 29 -7.79 17.16 9.12
N LEU A 30 -8.47 16.03 9.25
CA LEU A 30 -8.09 14.75 8.66
C LEU A 30 -8.92 14.50 7.40
N ILE A 31 -8.28 14.28 6.27
CA ILE A 31 -8.92 14.11 4.96
C ILE A 31 -8.67 12.70 4.45
N ASP A 32 -9.72 11.99 4.03
CA ASP A 32 -9.60 10.63 3.49
C ASP A 32 -10.68 10.30 2.46
N ASP A 33 -10.32 9.46 1.49
CA ASP A 33 -11.22 9.02 0.44
C ASP A 33 -12.19 7.93 0.91
N ASN A 34 -11.87 7.23 2.00
CA ASN A 34 -12.74 6.23 2.59
C ASN A 34 -13.74 6.89 3.55
N ARG A 35 -14.94 6.30 3.59
CA ARG A 35 -15.99 6.64 4.54
C ARG A 35 -15.58 6.45 6.01
N ALA A 36 -14.96 5.30 6.26
CA ALA A 36 -14.47 4.90 7.58
C ALA A 36 -12.96 5.03 7.58
N ALA A 37 -12.43 5.58 8.66
CA ALA A 37 -10.99 5.70 8.82
C ALA A 37 -10.33 4.32 9.09
N GLY A 38 -9.02 4.30 9.29
CA GLY A 38 -8.24 3.08 9.59
C GLY A 38 -7.48 2.49 8.41
N GLY A 39 -7.70 3.04 7.21
CA GLY A 39 -7.03 2.63 5.98
C GLY A 39 -7.19 1.15 5.67
N GLN A 40 -6.18 0.55 5.03
CA GLN A 40 -6.24 -0.87 4.62
C GLN A 40 -6.02 -1.85 5.78
N VAL A 41 -5.22 -1.45 6.79
CA VAL A 41 -4.83 -2.34 7.90
C VAL A 41 -6.02 -2.63 8.83
N TRP A 42 -6.76 -1.59 9.26
CA TRP A 42 -7.81 -1.70 10.26
C TRP A 42 -9.23 -1.78 9.69
N ARG A 43 -9.35 -1.88 8.37
CA ARG A 43 -10.61 -2.16 7.68
C ARG A 43 -11.28 -3.39 8.30
N GLY A 44 -12.50 -3.22 8.80
CA GLY A 44 -13.27 -4.27 9.48
C GLY A 44 -14.54 -4.73 8.79
N GLY A 45 -14.96 -4.01 7.75
CA GLY A 45 -16.12 -4.34 6.92
C GLY A 45 -16.76 -3.11 6.31
N PRO A 46 -17.90 -3.28 5.61
CA PRO A 46 -18.71 -2.14 5.16
C PRO A 46 -19.10 -1.27 6.37
N GLY A 47 -18.42 -0.13 6.53
CA GLY A 47 -18.64 0.80 7.64
C GLY A 47 -18.17 0.34 9.03
N ALA A 48 -17.42 -0.76 9.14
CA ALA A 48 -16.98 -1.32 10.42
C ALA A 48 -15.45 -1.38 10.57
N TRP A 49 -15.01 -1.37 11.82
CA TRP A 49 -13.61 -1.43 12.23
C TRP A 49 -13.28 -2.80 12.82
N ASN A 50 -12.07 -3.31 12.58
CA ASN A 50 -11.65 -4.59 13.13
C ASN A 50 -10.23 -4.49 13.68
N ALA A 51 -10.06 -3.57 14.65
CA ALA A 51 -8.88 -3.52 15.51
C ALA A 51 -9.19 -2.67 16.77
N PRO A 52 -9.11 -3.22 17.99
CA PRO A 52 -9.32 -2.46 19.23
C PRO A 52 -8.43 -1.22 19.36
N ALA A 53 -7.22 -1.27 18.78
CA ALA A 53 -6.30 -0.13 18.77
C ALA A 53 -6.79 1.03 17.88
N ALA A 54 -7.47 0.72 16.77
CA ALA A 54 -8.11 1.73 15.92
C ALA A 54 -9.32 2.32 16.65
N ASP A 55 -10.12 1.47 17.29
CA ASP A 55 -11.32 1.89 18.03
C ASP A 55 -10.98 2.87 19.15
N ALA A 56 -9.91 2.61 19.91
CA ALA A 56 -9.46 3.49 20.98
C ALA A 56 -9.02 4.87 20.46
N LEU A 57 -8.22 4.91 19.38
CA LEU A 57 -7.79 6.16 18.75
C LEU A 57 -8.98 6.93 18.19
N TRP A 58 -9.88 6.23 17.49
CA TRP A 58 -11.06 6.83 16.87
C TRP A 58 -12.04 7.35 17.91
N ALA A 59 -12.29 6.61 18.99
CA ALA A 59 -13.17 7.02 20.08
C ALA A 59 -12.67 8.30 20.77
N ALA A 60 -11.35 8.46 20.91
CA ALA A 60 -10.75 9.66 21.47
C ALA A 60 -10.83 10.88 20.54
N LEU A 61 -10.92 10.66 19.22
CA LEU A 61 -10.94 11.71 18.21
C LEU A 61 -12.35 12.18 17.84
N ARG A 62 -13.27 11.24 17.61
CA ARG A 62 -14.54 11.50 16.91
C ARG A 62 -15.43 12.57 17.54
N GLU A 63 -15.38 12.71 18.86
CA GLU A 63 -16.17 13.71 19.61
C GLU A 63 -15.32 14.91 20.07
N HIS A 64 -14.03 14.96 19.71
CA HIS A 64 -13.15 16.00 20.20
C HIS A 64 -13.36 17.30 19.41
N PRO A 65 -13.60 18.47 20.05
CA PRO A 65 -13.94 19.71 19.36
C PRO A 65 -12.82 20.25 18.45
N GLY A 66 -11.58 19.89 18.72
CA GLY A 66 -10.42 20.22 17.89
C GLY A 66 -10.17 19.28 16.71
N PHE A 67 -11.06 18.33 16.43
CA PHE A 67 -10.89 17.33 15.38
C PHE A 67 -12.02 17.42 14.35
N THR A 68 -11.65 17.57 13.08
CA THR A 68 -12.55 17.51 11.93
C THR A 68 -12.12 16.38 11.01
N HIS A 69 -13.07 15.53 10.61
CA HIS A 69 -12.84 14.45 9.65
C HIS A 69 -13.60 14.71 8.34
N VAL A 70 -12.86 15.02 7.29
CA VAL A 70 -13.33 15.21 5.92
C VAL A 70 -13.20 13.87 5.18
N ARG A 71 -14.24 13.04 5.32
CA ARG A 71 -14.35 11.70 4.73
C ARG A 71 -14.96 11.73 3.34
N ASP A 72 -14.93 10.58 2.66
CA ASP A 72 -15.49 10.43 1.31
C ASP A 72 -14.94 11.54 0.36
N THR A 73 -13.69 11.98 0.57
CA THR A 73 -13.08 13.13 -0.11
C THR A 73 -11.67 12.77 -0.59
N ARG A 74 -11.45 12.86 -1.90
CA ARG A 74 -10.19 12.54 -2.54
C ARG A 74 -9.34 13.79 -2.66
N VAL A 75 -8.07 13.70 -2.28
CA VAL A 75 -7.07 14.70 -2.65
C VAL A 75 -6.55 14.36 -4.04
N VAL A 76 -6.96 15.14 -5.03
CA VAL A 76 -6.63 14.88 -6.44
C VAL A 76 -5.46 15.72 -6.95
N GLY A 77 -4.86 16.56 -6.10
CA GLY A 77 -3.61 17.24 -6.43
C GLY A 77 -3.29 18.42 -5.51
N ALA A 78 -2.39 19.27 -5.99
CA ALA A 78 -1.98 20.53 -5.39
C ALA A 78 -2.34 21.69 -6.34
N VAL A 79 -3.03 22.70 -5.86
CA VAL A 79 -3.31 23.90 -6.70
C VAL A 79 -2.06 24.77 -6.78
N ASP A 80 -1.38 24.90 -5.64
CA ASP A 80 -0.14 25.66 -5.46
C ASP A 80 0.69 25.01 -4.33
N ALA A 81 1.73 25.69 -3.84
CA ALA A 81 2.63 25.17 -2.80
C ALA A 81 1.96 24.90 -1.43
N ARG A 82 0.76 25.40 -1.18
CA ARG A 82 0.05 25.40 0.12
C ARG A 82 -1.46 25.16 0.02
N THR A 83 -1.96 24.69 -1.13
CA THR A 83 -3.39 24.47 -1.35
C THR A 83 -3.64 23.07 -1.90
N LEU A 84 -4.44 22.27 -1.18
CA LEU A 84 -4.90 20.96 -1.64
C LEU A 84 -6.06 21.13 -2.64
N LEU A 85 -6.05 20.32 -3.70
CA LEU A 85 -7.17 20.16 -4.62
C LEU A 85 -7.99 18.94 -4.20
N LEU A 86 -9.25 19.16 -3.83
CA LEU A 86 -10.15 18.14 -3.29
C LEU A 86 -11.28 17.84 -4.29
N GLU A 87 -11.71 16.58 -4.30
CA GLU A 87 -12.93 16.10 -4.94
C GLU A 87 -13.75 15.33 -3.90
N GLY A 88 -14.97 15.79 -3.63
CA GLY A 88 -15.95 15.07 -2.81
C GLY A 88 -17.28 14.93 -3.53
N ASP A 89 -18.26 14.31 -2.84
CA ASP A 89 -19.60 14.07 -3.39
C ASP A 89 -20.33 15.36 -3.82
N THR A 90 -19.99 16.50 -3.21
CA THR A 90 -20.62 17.80 -3.47
C THR A 90 -19.91 18.65 -4.53
N GLY A 91 -18.83 18.15 -5.13
CA GLY A 91 -18.02 18.87 -6.11
C GLY A 91 -16.55 19.01 -5.70
N GLY A 92 -15.84 19.91 -6.39
CA GLY A 92 -14.44 20.22 -6.11
C GLY A 92 -14.30 21.30 -5.04
N ALA A 93 -13.19 21.29 -4.32
CA ALA A 93 -12.83 22.33 -3.37
C ALA A 93 -11.33 22.56 -3.31
N CYS A 94 -10.94 23.80 -2.97
CA CYS A 94 -9.56 24.16 -2.64
C CYS A 94 -9.43 24.31 -1.13
N MET A 95 -8.42 23.65 -0.53
CA MET A 95 -8.18 23.71 0.91
C MET A 95 -6.77 24.22 1.20
N PRO A 96 -6.63 25.52 1.56
CA PRO A 96 -5.36 26.08 2.01
C PRO A 96 -4.90 25.45 3.33
N PHE A 97 -3.58 25.32 3.49
CA PHE A 97 -2.99 24.82 4.73
C PHE A 97 -1.73 25.58 5.12
N GLU A 98 -1.51 25.70 6.43
CA GLU A 98 -0.23 26.19 6.96
C GLU A 98 0.77 25.06 7.19
N ARG A 99 0.27 23.90 7.66
CA ARG A 99 1.04 22.69 7.95
C ARG A 99 0.29 21.48 7.40
N LEU A 100 0.99 20.67 6.62
CA LEU A 100 0.46 19.46 6.00
C LEU A 100 1.24 18.24 6.43
N LEU A 101 0.55 17.17 6.78
CA LEU A 101 1.12 15.86 7.03
C LEU A 101 0.55 14.85 6.03
N LEU A 102 1.44 14.29 5.21
CA LEU A 102 1.12 13.28 4.21
C LEU A 102 1.18 11.88 4.82
N CYS A 103 0.04 11.22 4.92
CA CYS A 103 -0.13 9.85 5.40
C CYS A 103 -0.76 8.96 4.32
N THR A 104 -0.32 9.14 3.06
CA THR A 104 -0.91 8.58 1.83
C THR A 104 -0.70 7.07 1.64
N GLY A 105 0.05 6.42 2.54
CA GLY A 105 0.25 4.97 2.54
C GLY A 105 1.04 4.45 1.33
N ALA A 106 0.77 3.21 0.96
CA ALA A 106 1.39 2.51 -0.15
C ALA A 106 0.35 1.71 -0.95
N ARG A 107 0.73 1.30 -2.16
CA ARG A 107 -0.05 0.42 -3.04
C ARG A 107 0.69 -0.88 -3.29
N GLU A 108 -0.02 -1.91 -3.72
CA GLU A 108 0.61 -3.19 -4.03
C GLU A 108 1.50 -3.13 -5.26
N PHE A 109 2.65 -3.79 -5.17
CA PHE A 109 3.50 -4.05 -6.32
C PHE A 109 3.03 -5.33 -7.02
N LEU A 110 2.50 -5.16 -8.24
CA LEU A 110 2.03 -6.25 -9.08
C LEU A 110 3.05 -6.52 -10.19
N VAL A 111 3.39 -7.80 -10.39
CA VAL A 111 4.30 -8.25 -11.44
C VAL A 111 3.48 -8.95 -12.54
N PRO A 112 3.57 -8.52 -13.81
CA PRO A 112 2.86 -9.19 -14.90
C PRO A 112 3.37 -10.61 -15.16
N PHE A 113 2.43 -11.54 -15.29
CA PHE A 113 2.66 -12.92 -15.74
C PHE A 113 1.43 -13.38 -16.55
N PRO A 114 1.52 -14.37 -17.44
CA PRO A 114 0.37 -14.83 -18.23
C PRO A 114 -0.88 -15.09 -17.39
N GLY A 115 -1.99 -14.44 -17.73
CA GLY A 115 -3.26 -14.55 -17.02
C GLY A 115 -3.42 -13.69 -15.75
N TRP A 116 -2.46 -12.86 -15.37
CA TRP A 116 -2.56 -12.03 -14.15
C TRP A 116 -3.72 -11.01 -14.15
N THR A 117 -4.32 -10.74 -15.32
CA THR A 117 -5.47 -9.85 -15.50
C THR A 117 -6.81 -10.57 -15.50
N LEU A 118 -6.84 -11.90 -15.42
CA LEU A 118 -8.09 -12.67 -15.41
C LEU A 118 -8.96 -12.27 -14.20
N PRO A 119 -10.28 -12.14 -14.37
CA PRO A 119 -11.21 -12.06 -13.24
C PRO A 119 -10.99 -13.25 -12.29
N GLY A 120 -10.82 -12.96 -11.00
CA GLY A 120 -10.39 -13.93 -9.98
C GLY A 120 -8.92 -13.78 -9.56
N VAL A 121 -8.10 -13.07 -10.34
CA VAL A 121 -6.74 -12.68 -9.94
C VAL A 121 -6.77 -11.28 -9.32
N THR A 122 -6.15 -11.15 -8.14
CA THR A 122 -6.08 -9.88 -7.39
C THR A 122 -4.75 -9.76 -6.64
N GLY A 123 -4.50 -8.60 -6.01
CA GLY A 123 -3.39 -8.42 -5.08
C GLY A 123 -3.60 -9.20 -3.79
N ALA A 124 -2.53 -9.51 -3.06
CA ALA A 124 -2.61 -10.13 -1.73
C ALA A 124 -3.35 -9.22 -0.74
N GLY A 125 -3.05 -7.92 -0.74
CA GLY A 125 -3.78 -6.90 0.01
C GLY A 125 -5.20 -6.70 -0.51
N GLY A 126 -5.37 -6.73 -1.84
CA GLY A 126 -6.65 -6.64 -2.53
C GLY A 126 -7.61 -7.73 -2.10
N LEU A 127 -7.19 -9.01 -2.07
CA LEU A 127 -7.99 -10.11 -1.53
C LEU A 127 -8.39 -9.83 -0.08
N GLN A 128 -7.43 -9.42 0.76
CA GLN A 128 -7.70 -9.14 2.16
C GLN A 128 -8.74 -8.03 2.31
N ALA A 129 -8.61 -6.94 1.55
CA ALA A 129 -9.52 -5.81 1.56
C ALA A 129 -10.92 -6.20 1.05
N LEU A 130 -11.01 -7.02 0.00
CA LEU A 130 -12.26 -7.53 -0.55
C LEU A 130 -12.98 -8.46 0.44
N VAL A 131 -12.28 -9.41 1.04
CA VAL A 131 -12.85 -10.33 2.04
C VAL A 131 -13.33 -9.55 3.27
N LYS A 132 -12.51 -8.63 3.78
CA LYS A 132 -12.93 -7.74 4.87
C LYS A 132 -14.16 -6.92 4.45
N GLY A 133 -14.18 -6.42 3.23
CA GLY A 133 -15.30 -5.68 2.64
C GLY A 133 -16.56 -6.52 2.36
N GLY A 134 -16.57 -7.82 2.65
CA GLY A 134 -17.75 -8.68 2.52
C GLY A 134 -17.79 -9.55 1.26
N MET A 135 -16.70 -9.63 0.48
CA MET A 135 -16.65 -10.53 -0.67
C MET A 135 -16.85 -12.00 -0.23
N PRO A 136 -17.82 -12.73 -0.82
CA PRO A 136 -18.14 -14.08 -0.41
C PRO A 136 -17.05 -15.07 -0.84
N VAL A 137 -16.28 -15.57 0.12
CA VAL A 137 -15.19 -16.55 -0.12
C VAL A 137 -15.42 -17.90 0.55
N ARG A 138 -16.54 -18.10 1.27
CA ARG A 138 -16.81 -19.38 1.93
C ARG A 138 -16.86 -20.52 0.92
N GLY A 139 -16.07 -21.57 1.16
CA GLY A 139 -15.94 -22.74 0.29
C GLY A 139 -15.13 -22.50 -0.99
N ARG A 140 -14.69 -21.26 -1.26
CA ARG A 140 -13.92 -20.92 -2.46
C ARG A 140 -12.46 -21.34 -2.31
N ARG A 141 -11.89 -21.86 -3.38
CA ARG A 141 -10.49 -22.31 -3.46
C ARG A 141 -9.59 -21.14 -3.80
N ILE A 142 -8.58 -20.90 -2.96
CA ILE A 142 -7.71 -19.73 -3.09
C ILE A 142 -6.24 -20.14 -3.05
N VAL A 143 -5.46 -19.62 -3.99
CA VAL A 143 -3.99 -19.63 -3.92
C VAL A 143 -3.51 -18.23 -3.57
N VAL A 144 -2.58 -18.11 -2.63
CA VAL A 144 -1.94 -16.84 -2.25
C VAL A 144 -0.47 -16.92 -2.63
N ALA A 145 0.05 -15.93 -3.36
CA ALA A 145 1.38 -15.98 -3.96
C ALA A 145 2.13 -14.65 -3.87
N GLY A 146 3.46 -14.72 -3.91
CA GLY A 146 4.33 -13.54 -4.00
C GLY A 146 5.41 -13.55 -2.93
N SER A 147 5.55 -12.47 -2.15
CA SER A 147 6.59 -12.39 -1.12
C SER A 147 6.15 -11.59 0.11
N GLY A 148 6.46 -12.12 1.30
CA GLY A 148 6.37 -11.36 2.54
C GLY A 148 5.18 -11.66 3.45
N PRO A 149 5.13 -11.02 4.62
CA PRO A 149 4.15 -11.33 5.66
C PRO A 149 2.70 -11.02 5.25
N LEU A 150 2.49 -10.18 4.22
CA LEU A 150 1.16 -9.89 3.69
C LEU A 150 0.46 -11.14 3.15
N LEU A 151 1.22 -12.11 2.61
CA LEU A 151 0.65 -13.39 2.16
C LEU A 151 -0.01 -14.14 3.30
N LEU A 152 0.69 -14.24 4.45
CA LEU A 152 0.17 -14.91 5.64
C LEU A 152 -1.06 -14.19 6.19
N ALA A 153 -1.05 -12.85 6.21
CA ALA A 153 -2.18 -12.05 6.67
C ALA A 153 -3.41 -12.22 5.75
N SER A 154 -3.20 -12.22 4.44
CA SER A 154 -4.27 -12.41 3.44
C SER A 154 -4.85 -13.83 3.51
N ALA A 155 -4.00 -14.86 3.53
CA ALA A 155 -4.42 -16.25 3.69
C ALA A 155 -5.19 -16.48 5.00
N ALA A 156 -4.72 -15.95 6.13
CA ALA A 156 -5.41 -16.08 7.41
C ALA A 156 -6.78 -15.38 7.41
N THR A 157 -6.89 -14.25 6.70
CA THR A 157 -8.17 -13.53 6.54
C THR A 157 -9.16 -14.35 5.73
N ALA A 158 -8.73 -14.88 4.59
CA ALA A 158 -9.56 -15.73 3.73
C ALA A 158 -10.00 -17.02 4.45
N LEU A 159 -9.08 -17.68 5.15
CA LEU A 159 -9.36 -18.89 5.92
C LEU A 159 -10.40 -18.62 7.03
N ALA A 160 -10.25 -17.51 7.77
CA ALA A 160 -11.21 -17.11 8.79
C ALA A 160 -12.62 -16.81 8.22
N ALA A 161 -12.69 -16.36 6.97
CA ALA A 161 -13.94 -16.15 6.24
C ALA A 161 -14.52 -17.45 5.62
N GLY A 162 -13.86 -18.60 5.83
CA GLY A 162 -14.32 -19.91 5.38
C GLY A 162 -13.83 -20.33 4.00
N ALA A 163 -12.83 -19.66 3.42
CA ALA A 163 -12.20 -20.08 2.18
C ALA A 163 -11.33 -21.34 2.38
N GLN A 164 -11.10 -22.06 1.29
CA GLN A 164 -10.14 -23.15 1.21
C GLN A 164 -8.83 -22.63 0.62
N VAL A 165 -7.86 -22.30 1.48
CA VAL A 165 -6.53 -21.87 1.02
C VAL A 165 -5.72 -23.10 0.61
N LEU A 166 -5.51 -23.28 -0.70
CA LEU A 166 -4.86 -24.47 -1.26
C LEU A 166 -3.34 -24.45 -1.11
N ALA A 167 -2.73 -23.27 -1.22
CA ALA A 167 -1.30 -23.09 -1.07
C ALA A 167 -0.96 -21.62 -0.80
N ILE A 168 0.14 -21.42 -0.09
CA ILE A 168 0.86 -20.15 0.00
C ILE A 168 2.18 -20.32 -0.74
N VAL A 169 2.35 -19.58 -1.83
CA VAL A 169 3.49 -19.64 -2.76
C VAL A 169 4.41 -18.45 -2.49
N GLU A 170 5.44 -18.70 -1.69
CA GLU A 170 6.46 -17.73 -1.30
C GLU A 170 7.68 -17.82 -2.22
N HIS A 171 7.98 -16.70 -2.87
CA HIS A 171 9.08 -16.57 -3.81
C HIS A 171 10.47 -16.56 -3.13
N GLN A 172 10.55 -16.17 -1.86
CA GLN A 172 11.81 -16.16 -1.14
C GLN A 172 12.29 -17.58 -0.80
N PRO A 173 13.61 -17.84 -0.87
CA PRO A 173 14.16 -19.14 -0.52
C PRO A 173 14.09 -19.37 0.99
N ARG A 174 14.01 -20.64 1.41
CA ARG A 174 13.94 -21.02 2.85
C ARG A 174 15.03 -20.36 3.69
N ALA A 175 16.24 -20.23 3.16
CA ALA A 175 17.35 -19.58 3.84
C ALA A 175 17.09 -18.09 4.13
N ALA A 176 16.44 -17.36 3.21
CA ALA A 176 16.11 -15.95 3.44
C ALA A 176 15.07 -15.80 4.55
N LEU A 177 14.06 -16.67 4.57
CA LEU A 177 13.02 -16.72 5.60
C LEU A 177 13.56 -17.13 6.97
N ALA A 178 14.47 -18.11 7.02
CA ALA A 178 15.12 -18.53 8.26
C ALA A 178 15.96 -17.39 8.87
N ARG A 179 16.74 -16.67 8.05
CA ARG A 179 17.49 -15.49 8.51
C ARG A 179 16.56 -14.37 8.97
N PHE A 180 15.43 -14.16 8.30
CA PHE A 180 14.42 -13.21 8.75
C PHE A 180 13.86 -13.60 10.13
N GLY A 181 13.47 -14.88 10.30
CA GLY A 181 13.01 -15.41 11.58
C GLY A 181 14.04 -15.27 12.71
N LEU A 182 15.33 -15.50 12.43
CA LEU A 182 16.41 -15.24 13.39
C LEU A 182 16.51 -13.75 13.75
N GLY A 183 16.42 -12.86 12.75
CA GLY A 183 16.38 -11.42 12.99
C GLY A 183 15.21 -10.99 13.88
N LEU A 184 14.04 -11.63 13.74
CA LEU A 184 12.91 -11.41 14.63
C LEU A 184 13.19 -11.93 16.04
N ALA A 185 13.76 -13.12 16.19
CA ALA A 185 14.06 -13.71 17.49
C ALA A 185 15.06 -12.89 18.30
N LEU A 186 16.03 -12.24 17.65
CA LEU A 186 17.05 -11.44 18.33
C LEU A 186 16.54 -10.10 18.87
N ARG A 187 15.61 -9.44 18.17
CA ARG A 187 15.27 -8.03 18.43
C ARG A 187 13.78 -7.71 18.46
N HIS A 188 12.92 -8.62 17.99
CA HIS A 188 11.49 -8.39 17.78
C HIS A 188 10.63 -9.56 18.26
N HIS A 189 10.81 -9.98 19.52
CA HIS A 189 10.10 -11.12 20.13
C HIS A 189 8.58 -11.07 19.95
N GLY A 190 7.96 -9.89 20.05
CA GLY A 190 6.53 -9.70 19.81
C GLY A 190 6.12 -10.02 18.35
N LYS A 191 6.95 -9.64 17.37
CA LYS A 191 6.73 -9.97 15.95
C LYS A 191 6.94 -11.45 15.67
N LEU A 192 7.92 -12.08 16.34
CA LEU A 192 8.10 -13.52 16.26
C LEU A 192 6.85 -14.26 16.76
N HIS A 193 6.31 -13.86 17.91
CA HIS A 193 5.09 -14.44 18.44
C HIS A 193 3.89 -14.26 17.49
N GLN A 194 3.73 -13.08 16.90
CA GLN A 194 2.69 -12.82 15.88
C GLN A 194 2.87 -13.74 14.65
N ALA A 195 4.11 -13.92 14.18
CA ALA A 195 4.39 -14.84 13.07
C ALA A 195 4.03 -16.28 13.42
N LEU A 196 4.42 -16.76 14.62
CA LEU A 196 4.08 -18.10 15.09
C LEU A 196 2.57 -18.32 15.20
N GLN A 197 1.83 -17.33 15.69
CA GLN A 197 0.36 -17.38 15.72
C GLN A 197 -0.25 -17.48 14.33
N LEU A 198 0.27 -16.74 13.35
CA LEU A 198 -0.20 -16.85 11.96
C LEU A 198 0.08 -18.24 11.37
N PHE A 199 1.28 -18.79 11.58
CA PHE A 199 1.60 -20.15 11.14
C PHE A 199 0.72 -21.21 11.83
N ALA A 200 0.43 -21.04 13.12
CA ALA A 200 -0.49 -21.94 13.83
C ALA A 200 -1.91 -21.88 13.26
N ARG A 201 -2.41 -20.68 12.93
CA ARG A 201 -3.73 -20.49 12.28
C ARG A 201 -3.79 -21.08 10.88
N LEU A 202 -2.67 -21.06 10.16
CA LEU A 202 -2.54 -21.59 8.80
C LEU A 202 -2.06 -23.06 8.79
N ARG A 203 -2.13 -23.75 9.94
CA ARG A 203 -1.74 -25.15 10.03
C ARG A 203 -2.57 -25.99 9.06
N GLY A 204 -1.88 -26.77 8.22
CA GLY A 204 -2.50 -27.60 7.18
C GLY A 204 -2.49 -26.96 5.79
N VAL A 205 -2.24 -25.65 5.67
CA VAL A 205 -2.03 -24.99 4.38
C VAL A 205 -0.58 -25.22 3.93
N PRO A 206 -0.35 -25.79 2.73
CA PRO A 206 0.99 -25.92 2.16
C PRO A 206 1.68 -24.56 2.01
N TYR A 207 2.86 -24.41 2.64
CA TYR A 207 3.71 -23.23 2.48
C TYR A 207 4.91 -23.58 1.59
N LEU A 208 4.81 -23.22 0.31
CA LEU A 208 5.79 -23.51 -0.73
C LEU A 208 6.76 -22.34 -0.82
N THR A 209 8.04 -22.58 -0.53
CA THR A 209 9.10 -21.56 -0.61
C THR A 209 9.93 -21.75 -1.88
N ASP A 210 10.62 -20.70 -2.33
CA ASP A 210 11.35 -20.72 -3.60
C ASP A 210 10.45 -21.19 -4.75
N ALA A 211 9.21 -20.70 -4.72
CA ALA A 211 8.14 -21.10 -5.62
C ALA A 211 7.51 -19.86 -6.27
N LEU A 212 7.02 -20.02 -7.50
CA LEU A 212 6.46 -18.93 -8.30
C LEU A 212 5.16 -19.37 -8.96
N VAL A 213 4.15 -18.50 -8.95
CA VAL A 213 3.05 -18.64 -9.91
C VAL A 213 3.54 -18.11 -11.25
N VAL A 214 3.59 -18.99 -12.26
CA VAL A 214 4.14 -18.67 -13.59
C VAL A 214 3.06 -18.44 -14.64
N GLU A 215 1.83 -18.85 -14.35
CA GLU A 215 0.69 -18.76 -15.26
C GLU A 215 -0.62 -18.91 -14.48
N ALA A 216 -1.60 -18.08 -14.83
CA ALA A 216 -3.00 -18.24 -14.46
C ALA A 216 -3.80 -18.58 -15.73
N LYS A 217 -4.63 -19.62 -15.67
CA LYS A 217 -5.38 -20.15 -16.80
C LYS A 217 -6.88 -20.01 -16.56
N GLY A 218 -7.59 -19.79 -17.66
CA GLY A 218 -9.03 -19.71 -17.73
C GLY A 218 -9.46 -18.88 -18.93
N ASP A 219 -10.67 -19.14 -19.44
CA ASP A 219 -11.19 -18.44 -20.61
C ASP A 219 -11.70 -17.03 -20.22
N GLU A 220 -12.76 -16.97 -19.41
CA GLU A 220 -13.35 -15.70 -18.94
C GLU A 220 -12.99 -15.36 -17.49
N VAL A 221 -12.68 -16.39 -16.70
CA VAL A 221 -12.39 -16.30 -15.26
C VAL A 221 -11.28 -17.26 -14.91
N LEU A 222 -10.56 -17.00 -13.83
CA LEU A 222 -9.55 -17.91 -13.30
C LEU A 222 -10.16 -19.30 -13.01
N GLN A 223 -9.48 -20.34 -13.47
CA GLN A 223 -9.83 -21.74 -13.21
C GLN A 223 -8.68 -22.50 -12.58
N THR A 224 -7.45 -22.23 -13.03
CA THR A 224 -6.26 -22.98 -12.62
C THR A 224 -5.04 -22.05 -12.54
N VAL A 225 -4.18 -22.27 -11.55
CA VAL A 225 -2.86 -21.62 -11.47
C VAL A 225 -1.75 -22.65 -11.59
N VAL A 226 -0.69 -22.28 -12.32
CA VAL A 226 0.52 -23.10 -12.48
C VAL A 226 1.60 -22.55 -11.56
N VAL A 227 2.02 -23.39 -10.62
CA VAL A 227 3.10 -23.09 -9.68
C VAL A 227 4.36 -23.84 -10.10
N GLU A 228 5.45 -23.11 -10.27
CA GLU A 228 6.78 -23.65 -10.53
C GLU A 228 7.59 -23.71 -9.22
N THR A 229 8.22 -24.85 -8.99
CA THR A 229 9.14 -25.10 -7.88
C THR A 229 10.40 -25.80 -8.39
N ALA A 230 11.41 -25.96 -7.54
CA ALA A 230 12.59 -26.79 -7.86
C ALA A 230 12.25 -28.26 -8.22
N ARG A 231 11.04 -28.74 -7.89
CA ARG A 231 10.56 -30.10 -8.20
C ARG A 231 9.80 -30.20 -9.52
N GLY A 232 9.61 -29.07 -10.21
CA GLY A 232 8.80 -28.97 -11.43
C GLY A 232 7.54 -28.14 -11.24
N ARG A 233 6.64 -28.25 -12.22
CA ARG A 233 5.38 -27.50 -12.27
C ARG A 233 4.23 -28.31 -11.69
N THR A 234 3.35 -27.64 -10.96
CA THR A 234 2.13 -28.22 -10.38
C THR A 234 0.97 -27.28 -10.62
N GLU A 235 -0.18 -27.84 -10.98
CA GLU A 235 -1.40 -27.08 -11.22
C GLU A 235 -2.33 -27.15 -10.01
N TYR A 236 -2.98 -26.03 -9.71
CA TYR A 236 -3.99 -25.91 -8.66
C TYR A 236 -5.26 -25.34 -9.26
N ASP A 237 -6.35 -26.11 -9.24
CA ASP A 237 -7.66 -25.60 -9.62
C ASP A 237 -8.21 -24.71 -8.50
N CYS A 238 -8.41 -23.43 -8.80
CA CYS A 238 -8.79 -22.43 -7.81
C CYS A 238 -9.70 -21.36 -8.41
N ASP A 239 -10.51 -20.75 -7.56
CA ASP A 239 -11.45 -19.69 -7.94
C ASP A 239 -10.79 -18.31 -7.82
N PHE A 240 -9.81 -18.17 -6.92
CA PHE A 240 -9.06 -16.92 -6.72
C PHE A 240 -7.56 -17.13 -6.60
N LEU A 241 -6.81 -16.20 -7.18
CA LEU A 241 -5.38 -16.03 -6.98
C LEU A 241 -5.13 -14.65 -6.38
N ALA A 242 -4.44 -14.60 -5.24
CA ALA A 242 -3.99 -13.36 -4.64
C ALA A 242 -2.47 -13.25 -4.72
N ALA A 243 -1.97 -12.44 -5.65
CA ALA A 243 -0.55 -12.29 -5.96
C ALA A 243 -0.02 -10.91 -5.55
N GLY A 244 0.94 -10.86 -4.62
CA GLY A 244 1.53 -9.59 -4.14
C GLY A 244 3.03 -9.68 -3.91
N PHE A 245 3.81 -8.80 -4.55
CA PHE A 245 5.28 -8.87 -4.58
C PHE A 245 5.94 -7.75 -3.76
N GLY A 246 5.23 -7.21 -2.78
CA GLY A 246 5.65 -6.07 -1.97
C GLY A 246 4.69 -4.89 -2.13
N LEU A 247 5.09 -3.75 -1.57
CA LEU A 247 4.33 -2.50 -1.61
C LEU A 247 5.21 -1.38 -2.17
N LEU A 248 4.58 -0.41 -2.82
CA LEU A 248 5.19 0.80 -3.35
C LEU A 248 4.63 2.02 -2.61
N PRO A 249 5.47 2.87 -2.02
CA PRO A 249 5.03 4.12 -1.40
C PRO A 249 4.20 5.00 -2.36
N ASN A 250 3.09 5.56 -1.86
CA ASN A 250 2.31 6.55 -2.60
C ASN A 250 2.95 7.93 -2.44
N THR A 251 3.72 8.34 -3.44
CA THR A 251 4.57 9.53 -3.43
C THR A 251 4.00 10.68 -4.26
N GLU A 252 2.96 10.41 -5.06
CA GLU A 252 2.47 11.29 -6.12
C GLU A 252 2.04 12.67 -5.58
N LEU A 253 1.34 12.70 -4.43
CA LEU A 253 0.92 13.95 -3.80
C LEU A 253 2.10 14.75 -3.25
N GLY A 254 3.09 14.08 -2.64
CA GLY A 254 4.29 14.76 -2.16
C GLY A 254 5.13 15.32 -3.30
N GLN A 255 5.25 14.59 -4.41
CA GLN A 255 5.90 15.07 -5.63
C GLN A 255 5.16 16.28 -6.23
N ALA A 256 3.83 16.29 -6.21
CA ALA A 256 3.03 17.44 -6.65
C ALA A 256 3.33 18.71 -5.83
N PHE A 257 3.72 18.56 -4.56
CA PHE A 257 4.21 19.67 -3.71
C PHE A 257 5.73 19.90 -3.78
N GLY A 258 6.46 19.16 -4.60
CA GLY A 258 7.92 19.30 -4.73
C GLY A 258 8.75 18.61 -3.64
N CYS A 259 8.17 17.65 -2.91
CA CYS A 259 8.93 16.83 -1.97
C CYS A 259 9.90 15.90 -2.71
N ALA A 260 11.14 15.79 -2.23
CA ALA A 260 12.13 14.88 -2.80
C ALA A 260 11.76 13.41 -2.53
N ILE A 261 12.25 12.55 -3.43
CA ILE A 261 12.11 11.09 -3.34
C ILE A 261 13.47 10.48 -3.03
N ASP A 262 13.49 9.57 -2.07
CA ASP A 262 14.65 8.73 -1.75
C ASP A 262 14.23 7.26 -1.75
N ALA A 263 14.97 6.41 -2.46
CA ALA A 263 14.71 4.98 -2.62
C ALA A 263 13.22 4.63 -2.96
N GLY A 264 12.53 5.48 -3.71
CA GLY A 264 11.13 5.30 -4.11
C GLY A 264 10.08 5.72 -3.07
N ALA A 265 10.49 6.37 -1.98
CA ALA A 265 9.63 6.91 -0.93
C ALA A 265 9.82 8.43 -0.77
N LEU A 266 8.89 9.11 -0.07
CA LEU A 266 9.09 10.51 0.30
C LEU A 266 10.29 10.62 1.24
N ALA A 267 11.27 11.44 0.87
CA ALA A 267 12.44 11.70 1.68
C ALA A 267 12.05 12.54 2.91
N VAL A 268 12.41 12.06 4.10
CA VAL A 268 12.15 12.73 5.38
C VAL A 268 13.37 12.70 6.28
N ASP A 269 13.49 13.71 7.14
CA ASP A 269 14.49 13.75 8.20
C ASP A 269 14.05 12.96 9.46
N GLU A 270 14.87 12.99 10.52
CA GLU A 270 14.56 12.34 11.81
C GLU A 270 13.31 12.89 12.50
N ARG A 271 12.82 14.06 12.07
CA ARG A 271 11.60 14.71 12.56
C ARG A 271 10.39 14.41 11.67
N GLN A 272 10.54 13.53 10.69
CA GLN A 272 9.55 13.21 9.65
C GLN A 272 9.20 14.42 8.75
N GLN A 273 10.05 15.45 8.72
CA GLN A 273 9.87 16.63 7.87
C GLN A 273 10.40 16.33 6.47
N THR A 274 9.65 16.68 5.43
CA THR A 274 10.12 16.51 4.05
C THR A 274 11.10 17.63 3.69
N THR A 275 11.61 17.61 2.45
CA THR A 275 12.40 18.73 1.91
C THR A 275 11.63 20.04 1.79
N VAL A 276 10.31 20.02 1.96
CA VAL A 276 9.44 21.21 1.94
C VAL A 276 9.11 21.61 3.38
N PRO A 277 9.52 22.81 3.87
CA PRO A 277 9.52 23.14 5.30
C PRO A 277 8.17 23.07 6.03
N HIS A 278 7.04 23.16 5.31
CA HIS A 278 5.69 23.12 5.89
C HIS A 278 4.97 21.79 5.63
N ILE A 279 5.68 20.77 5.15
CA ILE A 279 5.16 19.45 4.84
C ILE A 279 5.95 18.40 5.62
N TRP A 280 5.21 17.49 6.25
CA TRP A 280 5.71 16.29 6.90
C TRP A 280 5.14 15.06 6.19
N ALA A 281 5.76 13.90 6.37
CA ALA A 281 5.23 12.65 5.86
C ALA A 281 5.45 11.50 6.85
N ALA A 282 4.50 10.56 6.90
CA ALA A 282 4.54 9.45 7.83
C ALA A 282 3.80 8.21 7.32
N GLY A 283 4.27 7.03 7.72
CA GLY A 283 3.71 5.75 7.30
C GLY A 283 4.32 5.27 6.00
N GLU A 284 3.57 4.46 5.26
CA GLU A 284 4.16 3.71 4.16
C GLU A 284 4.56 4.57 2.95
N CYS A 285 4.15 5.84 2.91
CA CYS A 285 4.63 6.82 1.94
C CYS A 285 6.09 7.25 2.17
N THR A 286 6.65 7.03 3.37
CA THR A 286 8.07 7.24 3.71
C THR A 286 8.87 5.93 3.77
N GLY A 287 8.26 4.80 3.39
CA GLY A 287 8.88 3.48 3.37
C GLY A 287 8.03 2.42 4.07
N VAL A 288 8.12 1.17 3.62
CA VAL A 288 7.20 0.09 4.03
C VAL A 288 7.72 -0.63 5.28
N GLY A 289 7.02 -0.48 6.42
CA GLY A 289 7.33 -1.21 7.66
C GLY A 289 6.11 -1.60 8.51
N GLY A 290 4.90 -1.40 7.98
CA GLY A 290 3.66 -1.81 8.61
C GLY A 290 3.20 -0.92 9.77
N VAL A 291 2.20 -1.42 10.50
CA VAL A 291 1.37 -0.62 11.43
C VAL A 291 2.15 0.07 12.56
N ASP A 292 3.18 -0.56 13.11
CA ASP A 292 3.93 0.02 14.23
C ASP A 292 4.83 1.17 13.78
N GLN A 293 5.39 1.06 12.58
CA GLN A 293 6.12 2.16 11.95
C GLN A 293 5.16 3.31 11.69
N ALA A 294 4.05 3.05 11.00
CA ALA A 294 3.07 4.06 10.66
C ALA A 294 2.58 4.85 11.89
N ARG A 295 2.24 4.15 12.99
CA ARG A 295 1.82 4.82 14.24
C ARG A 295 2.93 5.66 14.87
N SER A 296 4.15 5.14 14.90
CA SER A 296 5.29 5.84 15.52
C SER A 296 5.69 7.08 14.73
N GLU A 297 5.78 6.94 13.41
CA GLU A 297 6.07 8.06 12.50
C GLU A 297 4.98 9.11 12.54
N GLY A 298 3.69 8.72 12.46
CA GLY A 298 2.58 9.66 12.50
C GLY A 298 2.58 10.50 13.78
N ARG A 299 2.81 9.85 14.92
CA ARG A 299 2.93 10.54 16.22
C ARG A 299 4.12 11.51 16.26
N VAL A 300 5.30 11.07 15.83
CA VAL A 300 6.52 11.90 15.83
C VAL A 300 6.36 13.08 14.88
N ALA A 301 5.85 12.83 13.67
CA ALA A 301 5.62 13.85 12.65
C ALA A 301 4.66 14.93 13.15
N ALA A 302 3.54 14.54 13.78
CA ALA A 302 2.58 15.50 14.33
C ALA A 302 3.18 16.37 15.44
N LEU A 303 3.91 15.78 16.39
CA LEU A 303 4.55 16.54 17.47
C LEU A 303 5.59 17.52 16.90
N CYS A 304 6.46 17.05 16.01
CA CYS A 304 7.46 17.87 15.34
C CYS A 304 6.83 18.98 14.49
N ALA A 305 5.75 18.67 13.77
CA ALA A 305 4.99 19.63 12.99
C ALA A 305 4.40 20.72 13.87
N LEU A 306 4.02 20.43 15.12
CA LEU A 306 3.55 21.40 16.09
C LEU A 306 4.67 22.17 16.82
N GLY A 307 5.94 21.85 16.56
CA GLY A 307 7.08 22.43 17.26
C GLY A 307 7.32 21.83 18.66
N LEU A 308 6.72 20.66 18.94
CA LEU A 308 6.86 19.94 20.19
C LEU A 308 7.93 18.86 20.07
N ALA A 309 8.62 18.59 21.18
CA ALA A 309 9.63 17.53 21.25
C ALA A 309 8.98 16.16 21.50
N PRO A 310 9.24 15.14 20.66
CA PRO A 310 8.85 13.77 20.96
C PRO A 310 9.51 13.25 22.23
N SER A 311 8.81 12.39 22.97
CA SER A 311 9.37 11.80 24.19
C SER A 311 10.46 10.77 23.85
N ARG A 312 11.29 10.42 24.85
CA ARG A 312 12.27 9.32 24.71
C ARG A 312 11.61 7.99 24.35
N ALA A 313 10.37 7.76 24.77
CA ALA A 313 9.61 6.56 24.45
C ALA A 313 9.19 6.56 22.97
N ASP A 314 8.71 7.71 22.45
CA ASP A 314 8.34 7.87 21.04
C ASP A 314 9.53 7.59 20.12
N LEU A 315 10.69 8.21 20.42
CA LEU A 315 11.92 8.01 19.66
C LEU A 315 12.47 6.58 19.75
N ARG A 316 12.21 5.87 20.85
CA ARG A 316 12.58 4.45 20.97
C ARG A 316 11.68 3.57 20.12
N ALA A 317 10.37 3.81 20.14
CA ALA A 317 9.40 3.08 19.33
C ALA A 317 9.67 3.28 17.82
N LEU A 318 9.97 4.52 17.41
CA LEU A 318 10.35 4.85 16.03
C LEU A 318 11.59 4.06 15.57
N ARG A 319 12.68 4.09 16.35
CA ARG A 319 13.90 3.34 15.99
C ARG A 319 13.68 1.83 15.91
N GLN A 320 12.86 1.28 16.80
CA GLN A 320 12.53 -0.15 16.78
C GLN A 320 11.72 -0.50 15.52
N SER A 321 10.73 0.31 15.16
CA SER A 321 9.92 0.07 13.97
C SER A 321 10.71 0.22 12.67
N HIS A 322 11.61 1.22 12.57
CA HIS A 322 12.54 1.36 11.44
C HIS A 322 13.49 0.17 11.31
N HIS A 323 14.01 -0.38 12.42
CA HIS A 323 14.82 -1.60 12.36
C HIS A 323 14.03 -2.81 11.84
N PHE A 324 12.74 -2.93 12.20
CA PHE A 324 11.87 -3.97 11.64
C PHE A 324 11.61 -3.76 10.13
N ALA A 325 11.35 -2.52 9.70
CA ALA A 325 11.17 -2.17 8.30
C ALA A 325 12.40 -2.52 7.46
N ALA A 326 13.60 -2.20 7.95
CA ALA A 326 14.86 -2.55 7.29
C ALA A 326 15.05 -4.07 7.16
N LEU A 327 14.64 -4.86 8.17
CA LEU A 327 14.63 -6.32 8.07
C LEU A 327 13.65 -6.82 7.00
N LEU A 328 12.45 -6.24 6.91
CA LEU A 328 11.49 -6.60 5.86
C LEU A 328 12.06 -6.32 4.47
N ALA A 329 12.52 -5.09 4.24
CA ALA A 329 13.08 -4.66 2.95
C ALA A 329 14.25 -5.55 2.52
N ARG A 330 15.16 -5.89 3.44
CA ARG A 330 16.32 -6.74 3.14
C ARG A 330 15.96 -8.17 2.75
N HIS A 331 14.92 -8.75 3.37
CA HIS A 331 14.63 -10.18 3.24
C HIS A 331 13.53 -10.50 2.23
N PHE A 332 12.69 -9.53 1.87
CA PHE A 332 11.55 -9.71 0.98
C PHE A 332 11.63 -8.87 -0.29
N ALA A 333 12.79 -8.29 -0.61
CA ALA A 333 13.02 -7.58 -1.86
C ALA A 333 12.66 -8.44 -3.09
N PRO A 334 12.00 -7.86 -4.11
CA PRO A 334 11.74 -8.54 -5.37
C PRO A 334 13.04 -9.10 -5.99
N ARG A 335 13.07 -10.40 -6.34
CA ARG A 335 14.26 -11.00 -6.98
C ARG A 335 14.23 -10.75 -8.48
N PRO A 336 15.40 -10.69 -9.16
CA PRO A 336 15.46 -10.53 -10.61
C PRO A 336 14.67 -11.59 -11.41
N ALA A 337 14.51 -12.80 -10.85
CA ALA A 337 13.72 -13.88 -11.46
C ALA A 337 12.27 -13.49 -11.77
N LEU A 338 11.70 -12.51 -11.06
CA LEU A 338 10.36 -11.99 -11.33
C LEU A 338 10.23 -11.38 -12.74
N ARG A 339 11.33 -10.87 -13.32
CA ARG A 339 11.33 -10.36 -14.70
C ARG A 339 10.99 -11.44 -15.72
N ALA A 340 11.42 -12.68 -15.46
CA ALA A 340 11.23 -13.81 -16.36
C ALA A 340 9.77 -14.31 -16.39
N LEU A 341 8.92 -13.87 -15.46
CA LEU A 341 7.50 -14.21 -15.46
C LEU A 341 6.74 -13.57 -16.62
N CYS A 342 7.18 -12.40 -17.07
CA CYS A 342 6.53 -11.66 -18.14
C CYS A 342 6.97 -12.24 -19.49
N ARG A 343 6.00 -12.77 -20.26
CA ARG A 343 6.23 -13.28 -21.62
C ARG A 343 5.86 -12.17 -22.64
N PRO A 344 6.31 -12.24 -23.90
CA PRO A 344 5.99 -11.21 -24.90
C PRO A 344 4.48 -10.90 -25.01
N GLY A 345 3.61 -11.92 -25.00
CA GLY A 345 2.16 -11.73 -25.06
C GLY A 345 1.49 -11.35 -23.73
N THR A 346 2.23 -11.17 -22.64
CA THR A 346 1.66 -10.80 -21.34
C THR A 346 1.24 -9.33 -21.35
N ILE A 347 -0.03 -9.05 -21.01
CA ILE A 347 -0.51 -7.67 -20.79
C ILE A 347 0.32 -7.02 -19.68
N VAL A 348 0.89 -5.85 -19.92
CA VAL A 348 1.58 -5.04 -18.91
C VAL A 348 0.69 -3.88 -18.45
N CYS A 349 -0.08 -3.28 -19.35
CA CYS A 349 -1.06 -2.24 -19.02
C CYS A 349 -2.49 -2.73 -19.20
N ARG A 350 -3.09 -3.25 -18.13
CA ARG A 350 -4.48 -3.75 -18.14
C ARG A 350 -5.56 -2.72 -18.48
N CYS A 351 -5.25 -1.42 -18.44
CA CYS A 351 -6.23 -0.38 -18.75
C CYS A 351 -6.30 -0.07 -20.25
N GLU A 352 -5.24 -0.39 -20.98
CA GLU A 352 -5.06 -0.04 -22.40
C GLU A 352 -4.69 -1.29 -23.21
N ASP A 353 -4.81 -2.48 -22.60
CA ASP A 353 -4.50 -3.81 -23.15
C ASP A 353 -3.11 -3.95 -23.79
N VAL A 354 -2.14 -3.15 -23.37
CA VAL A 354 -0.77 -3.15 -23.92
C VAL A 354 0.02 -4.34 -23.40
N THR A 355 0.59 -5.12 -24.31
CA THR A 355 1.45 -6.28 -24.03
C THR A 355 2.92 -5.93 -23.88
N ALA A 356 3.71 -6.84 -23.31
CA ALA A 356 5.15 -6.68 -23.19
C ALA A 356 5.84 -6.57 -24.56
N ALA A 357 5.41 -7.33 -25.56
CA ALA A 357 5.94 -7.30 -26.92
C ALA A 357 5.81 -5.93 -27.58
N GLU A 358 4.69 -5.24 -27.34
CA GLU A 358 4.48 -3.88 -27.83
C GLU A 358 5.37 -2.85 -27.13
N LEU A 359 5.85 -3.15 -25.92
CA LEU A 359 6.73 -2.27 -25.14
C LEU A 359 8.22 -2.47 -25.46
N MET A 360 8.63 -3.68 -25.85
CA MET A 360 10.03 -4.04 -26.11
C MET A 360 10.78 -3.14 -27.10
N PRO A 361 10.16 -2.60 -28.18
CA PRO A 361 10.88 -1.75 -29.15
C PRO A 361 11.27 -0.36 -28.63
N TRP A 362 10.67 0.11 -27.53
CA TRP A 362 10.82 1.49 -27.07
C TRP A 362 11.95 1.65 -26.06
N ARG A 363 12.56 2.84 -26.02
CA ARG A 363 13.74 3.08 -25.18
C ARG A 363 13.38 3.49 -23.76
N ASP A 364 12.28 4.22 -23.61
CA ASP A 364 11.87 4.78 -22.34
C ASP A 364 10.34 4.84 -22.21
N TRP A 365 9.90 5.19 -20.99
CA TRP A 365 8.50 5.33 -20.64
C TRP A 365 7.75 6.32 -21.52
N ARG A 366 8.38 7.44 -21.91
CA ARG A 366 7.73 8.51 -22.67
C ARG A 366 7.44 8.07 -24.10
N GLU A 367 8.42 7.47 -24.77
CA GLU A 367 8.26 6.93 -26.13
C GLU A 367 7.20 5.84 -26.15
N ALA A 368 7.30 4.87 -25.24
CA ALA A 368 6.32 3.80 -25.12
C ALA A 368 4.92 4.35 -24.87
N LYS A 369 4.77 5.31 -23.94
CA LYS A 369 3.47 5.93 -23.63
C LYS A 369 2.85 6.60 -24.85
N LEU A 370 3.63 7.33 -25.65
CA LEU A 370 3.13 8.00 -26.86
C LEU A 370 2.76 7.00 -27.95
N ALA A 371 3.48 5.90 -28.07
CA ALA A 371 3.29 4.93 -29.14
C ALA A 371 2.20 3.88 -28.84
N THR A 372 2.08 3.43 -27.59
CA THR A 372 1.21 2.30 -27.19
C THR A 372 0.11 2.69 -26.23
N ARG A 373 0.10 3.94 -25.73
CA ARG A 373 -0.80 4.43 -24.68
C ARG A 373 -0.57 3.83 -23.29
N VAL A 374 0.54 3.10 -23.06
CA VAL A 374 0.87 2.58 -21.71
C VAL A 374 0.81 3.68 -20.65
N GLY A 375 0.03 3.43 -19.59
CA GLY A 375 -0.16 4.39 -18.50
C GLY A 375 -1.01 5.61 -18.84
N MET A 376 -1.82 5.57 -19.90
CA MET A 376 -2.83 6.58 -20.24
C MET A 376 -4.24 6.25 -19.75
N GLY A 377 -4.48 5.01 -19.31
CA GLY A 377 -5.78 4.60 -18.81
C GLY A 377 -6.14 5.19 -17.43
N PRO A 378 -7.31 4.83 -16.86
CA PRO A 378 -7.81 5.44 -15.64
C PRO A 378 -6.86 5.33 -14.43
N CYS A 379 -6.01 4.31 -14.36
CA CYS A 379 -5.03 4.22 -13.27
C CYS A 379 -3.85 5.23 -13.38
N GLN A 380 -3.75 5.97 -14.49
CA GLN A 380 -2.68 6.93 -14.80
C GLN A 380 -1.26 6.35 -14.69
N GLY A 381 -1.12 5.04 -14.92
CA GLY A 381 0.16 4.35 -14.84
C GLY A 381 0.53 3.81 -13.46
N SER A 382 -0.31 4.00 -12.43
CA SER A 382 -0.04 3.56 -11.04
C SER A 382 0.33 2.08 -10.90
N THR A 383 -0.12 1.22 -11.83
CA THR A 383 0.25 -0.21 -11.87
C THR A 383 1.36 -0.47 -12.89
N CYS A 384 1.17 -0.08 -14.15
CA CYS A 384 2.10 -0.47 -15.22
C CYS A 384 3.44 0.28 -15.18
N ALA A 385 3.54 1.47 -14.58
CA ALA A 385 4.82 2.18 -14.45
C ALA A 385 5.82 1.40 -13.60
N ALA A 386 5.38 0.85 -12.46
CA ALA A 386 6.22 0.02 -11.62
C ALA A 386 6.60 -1.30 -12.30
N ALA A 387 5.66 -1.91 -13.04
CA ALA A 387 5.96 -3.08 -13.84
C ALA A 387 7.01 -2.77 -14.92
N CYS A 388 6.91 -1.63 -15.61
CA CYS A 388 7.89 -1.21 -16.62
C CYS A 388 9.26 -0.89 -16.00
N ALA A 389 9.30 -0.31 -14.81
CA ALA A 389 10.55 -0.12 -14.06
C ALA A 389 11.22 -1.48 -13.75
N LEU A 390 10.44 -2.47 -13.32
CA LEU A 390 10.94 -3.82 -13.11
C LEU A 390 11.35 -4.50 -14.42
N LEU A 391 10.61 -4.37 -15.52
CA LEU A 391 10.87 -5.14 -16.74
C LEU A 391 11.98 -4.52 -17.58
N PHE A 392 11.88 -3.21 -17.81
CA PHE A 392 12.72 -2.46 -18.76
C PHE A 392 13.70 -1.50 -18.09
N GLY A 393 13.61 -1.30 -16.77
CA GLY A 393 14.45 -0.33 -16.06
C GLY A 393 14.06 1.12 -16.32
N TRP A 394 12.86 1.38 -16.85
CA TRP A 394 12.39 2.74 -17.10
C TRP A 394 12.04 3.46 -15.81
N GLU A 395 12.43 4.73 -15.73
CA GLU A 395 12.02 5.58 -14.62
C GLU A 395 10.52 5.90 -14.72
N PRO A 396 9.76 5.75 -13.62
CA PRO A 396 8.37 6.19 -13.57
C PRO A 396 8.26 7.70 -13.85
N PRO A 397 7.21 8.15 -14.55
CA PRO A 397 7.02 9.57 -14.79
C PRO A 397 6.75 10.31 -13.47
N ALA A 398 7.13 11.58 -13.42
CA ALA A 398 6.64 12.47 -12.36
C ALA A 398 5.11 12.55 -12.39
N ALA A 399 4.49 12.63 -11.21
CA ALA A 399 3.06 12.82 -11.08
C ALA A 399 2.62 14.11 -11.79
N ARG A 400 1.51 14.04 -12.52
CA ARG A 400 0.84 15.21 -13.12
C ARG A 400 -0.47 15.43 -12.39
N ILE A 401 -0.93 16.68 -12.39
CA ILE A 401 -2.19 17.05 -11.76
C ILE A 401 -3.31 16.97 -12.81
N PRO A 402 -4.45 16.35 -12.48
CA PRO A 402 -4.76 15.68 -11.22
C PRO A 402 -4.00 14.34 -11.06
N ILE A 403 -3.50 14.07 -9.85
CA ILE A 403 -2.69 12.86 -9.54
C ILE A 403 -3.53 11.58 -9.53
N LEU A 404 -4.85 11.74 -9.52
CA LEU A 404 -5.86 10.71 -9.66
C LEU A 404 -6.90 11.22 -10.67
N PRO A 405 -7.61 10.34 -11.41
CA PRO A 405 -8.74 10.78 -12.21
C PRO A 405 -9.72 11.55 -11.35
N ALA A 406 -10.10 12.72 -11.84
CA ALA A 406 -11.02 13.63 -11.21
C ALA A 406 -12.18 13.97 -12.14
N ASN A 407 -13.37 14.19 -11.57
CA ASN A 407 -14.54 14.58 -12.32
C ASN A 407 -14.40 16.03 -12.80
N ALA A 408 -14.47 16.24 -14.12
CA ALA A 408 -14.35 17.58 -14.70
C ALA A 408 -15.42 18.56 -14.21
N GLY A 409 -16.65 18.09 -13.97
CA GLY A 409 -17.72 18.90 -13.39
C GLY A 409 -17.46 19.28 -11.93
N ALA A 410 -16.86 18.37 -11.14
CA ALA A 410 -16.42 18.70 -9.79
C ALA A 410 -15.30 19.75 -9.81
N LEU A 411 -14.31 19.61 -10.70
CA LEU A 411 -13.25 20.62 -10.81
C LEU A 411 -13.77 21.97 -11.32
N ALA A 412 -14.77 21.97 -12.21
CA ALA A 412 -15.40 23.18 -12.72
C ALA A 412 -16.31 23.88 -11.67
N SER A 413 -16.68 23.21 -10.58
CA SER A 413 -17.47 23.80 -9.50
C SER A 413 -16.62 24.57 -8.48
N ILE A 414 -15.30 24.61 -8.66
CA ILE A 414 -14.39 25.35 -7.80
C ILE A 414 -14.51 26.83 -8.17
N GLU A 415 -14.98 27.63 -7.21
CA GLU A 415 -15.10 29.09 -7.35
C GLU A 415 -13.75 29.81 -7.37
#